data_AF-A0A9E1JLW0-F1
#
_entry.id   AF-A0A9E1JLW0-F1
#
_cell.length_a   1.000
_cell.length_b   1.000
_cell.length_c   1.000
_cell.angle_alpha   90.00
_cell.angle_beta   90.00
_cell.angle_gamma   90.00
#
_symmetry.space_group_name_H-M   'P 1'
#
loop_
_entity.id
_entity.type
_entity.pdbx_description
1 polymer ?
#
loop_
_entity_poly.entity_id
_entity_poly.type
_entity_poly.pdbx_seq_one_letter_code
_entity_poly.pdbx_strand_id
1 'polypeptide(L)' 'MIEVSEWDMRTMEGVKRFKEIRAKSLPSIAMEDEIVYSSIIPGQEILQGEILKRFQNNNPTQIIQL' A
#
# COMPACT_ATOMS: atom_id res chain seq x y z
N MET A 1 13.19 4.61 -4.18
CA MET A 1 12.51 3.92 -5.29
C MET A 1 11.31 3.20 -4.69
N ILE A 2 10.12 3.29 -5.31
CA ILE A 2 8.91 2.61 -4.82
C ILE A 2 8.79 1.28 -5.55
N GLU A 3 8.63 0.18 -4.81
CA GLU A 3 8.33 -1.14 -5.37
C GLU A 3 6.82 -1.37 -5.33
N VAL A 4 6.26 -1.79 -6.46
CA VAL A 4 4.82 -2.03 -6.62
C VAL A 4 4.63 -3.45 -7.11
N SER A 5 3.63 -4.14 -6.58
CA SER A 5 3.25 -5.49 -6.97
C SER A 5 1.74 -5.64 -6.95
N GLU A 6 1.21 -6.42 -7.89
CA GLU A 6 -0.21 -6.75 -8.00
C GLU A 6 -0.38 -8.26 -7.89
N TRP A 7 -1.40 -8.69 -7.15
CA TRP A 7 -1.71 -10.10 -6.96
C TRP A 7 -3.13 -10.41 -7.39
N ASP A 8 -3.27 -11.47 -8.20
CA ASP A 8 -4.55 -11.95 -8.69
C ASP A 8 -5.13 -13.04 -7.78
N MET A 9 -6.34 -12.83 -7.30
CA MET A 9 -7.07 -13.77 -6.42
C MET A 9 -7.50 -15.07 -7.10
N ARG A 10 -7.36 -15.17 -8.42
CA ARG A 10 -7.54 -16.41 -9.18
C ARG A 10 -6.32 -17.33 -9.08
N THR A 11 -5.21 -16.87 -8.48
CA THR A 11 -3.97 -17.63 -8.33
C THR A 11 -3.72 -18.03 -6.86
N MET A 12 -3.01 -19.15 -6.65
CA MET A 12 -2.61 -19.58 -5.30
C MET A 12 -1.68 -18.57 -4.62
N GLU A 13 -0.82 -17.90 -5.38
CA GLU A 13 0.06 -16.85 -4.88
C GLU A 13 -0.75 -15.67 -4.36
N GLY A 14 -1.72 -15.18 -5.12
CA GLY A 14 -2.55 -14.07 -4.69
C GLY A 14 -3.40 -14.40 -3.48
N VAL A 15 -3.97 -15.62 -3.41
CA VAL A 15 -4.68 -16.10 -2.21
C VAL A 15 -3.76 -16.17 -0.99
N LYS A 16 -2.52 -16.64 -1.16
CA LYS A 16 -1.52 -16.67 -0.09
C LYS A 16 -1.22 -15.25 0.41
N ARG A 17 -0.93 -14.34 -0.52
CA ARG A 17 -0.59 -12.96 -0.19
C ARG A 17 -1.73 -12.21 0.50
N PHE A 18 -2.96 -12.39 0.02
CA PHE A 18 -4.17 -11.82 0.62
C PHE A 18 -4.33 -12.22 2.09
N LYS A 19 -4.02 -13.48 2.43
CA LYS A 19 -4.02 -13.96 3.81
C LYS A 19 -2.86 -13.40 4.64
N GLU A 20 -1.66 -13.32 4.07
CA GLU A 20 -0.47 -12.79 4.75
C GLU A 20 -0.66 -11.34 5.20
N ILE A 21 -1.20 -10.49 4.33
CA ILE A 21 -1.50 -9.07 4.64
C ILE A 21 -2.81 -8.88 5.41
N ARG A 22 -3.50 -9.98 5.77
CA ARG A 22 -4.77 -9.99 6.50
C ARG A 22 -5.88 -9.15 5.85
N ALA A 23 -5.92 -9.13 4.52
CA ALA A 23 -6.97 -8.45 3.77
C ALA A 23 -8.34 -9.11 4.03
N LYS A 24 -9.41 -8.31 4.00
CA LYS A 24 -10.78 -8.77 4.26
C LYS A 24 -11.67 -8.77 3.02
N SER A 25 -11.33 -7.96 2.02
CA SER A 25 -12.17 -7.72 0.85
C SER A 25 -11.32 -7.29 -0.35
N LEU A 26 -11.89 -7.40 -1.55
CA LEU A 26 -11.30 -6.84 -2.76
C LEU A 26 -12.05 -5.57 -3.21
N PRO A 27 -11.37 -4.64 -3.89
CA PRO A 27 -9.91 -4.52 -3.97
C PRO A 27 -9.33 -4.14 -2.60
N SER A 28 -8.06 -4.50 -2.35
CA SER A 28 -7.33 -4.07 -1.15
C SER A 28 -5.96 -3.54 -1.56
N ILE A 29 -5.53 -2.45 -0.92
CA ILE A 29 -4.20 -1.88 -1.10
C ILE A 29 -3.47 -1.97 0.24
N ALA A 30 -2.30 -2.61 0.21
CA ALA A 30 -1.39 -2.63 1.33
C ALA A 30 -0.13 -1.80 1.03
N MET A 31 0.40 -1.16 2.06
CA MET A 31 1.69 -0.49 2.03
C MET A 31 2.49 -1.02 3.23
N GLU A 32 3.73 -1.45 2.99
CA GLU A 32 4.58 -2.02 4.06
C GLU A 32 3.87 -3.20 4.77
N ASP A 33 3.22 -4.08 3.99
CA ASP A 33 2.40 -5.21 4.45
C ASP A 33 1.15 -4.88 5.28
N GLU A 34 0.82 -3.60 5.44
CA GLU A 34 -0.36 -3.14 6.15
C GLU A 34 -1.47 -2.69 5.20
N ILE A 35 -2.70 -3.14 5.44
CA ILE A 35 -3.87 -2.68 4.68
C ILE A 35 -4.14 -1.22 4.97
N VAL A 36 -4.05 -0.39 3.93
CA VAL A 36 -4.33 1.05 3.99
C VAL A 36 -5.72 1.35 3.45
N TYR A 37 -6.13 0.64 2.39
CA TYR A 37 -7.46 0.76 1.82
C TYR A 37 -8.10 -0.62 1.67
N SER A 38 -9.29 -0.76 2.24
CA SER A 38 -10.13 -1.94 2.09
C SER A 38 -11.31 -1.63 1.19
N SER A 39 -11.60 -2.50 0.22
CA SER A 39 -12.76 -2.48 -0.68
C SER A 39 -12.82 -1.31 -1.67
N ILE A 40 -11.87 -0.37 -1.67
CA ILE A 40 -11.90 0.84 -2.50
C ILE A 40 -10.51 1.13 -3.04
N ILE A 41 -10.42 1.47 -4.33
CA ILE A 41 -9.22 2.07 -4.93
C ILE A 41 -9.35 3.59 -4.77
N PRO A 42 -8.47 4.25 -4.01
CA PRO A 42 -8.53 5.70 -3.81
C PRO A 42 -8.18 6.45 -5.12
N GLY A 43 -8.59 7.71 -5.19
CA GLY A 43 -8.12 8.61 -6.23
C GLY A 43 -6.60 8.85 -6.15
N GLN A 44 -5.99 9.28 -7.26
CA GLN A 44 -4.54 9.43 -7.36
C GLN A 44 -3.96 10.39 -6.32
N GLU A 45 -4.61 11.54 -6.10
CA GLU A 45 -4.14 12.55 -5.13
C GLU A 45 -4.11 11.99 -3.70
N ILE A 46 -5.15 11.23 -3.33
CA ILE A 46 -5.25 10.60 -2.03
C ILE A 46 -4.14 9.54 -1.86
N LEU A 47 -3.93 8.71 -2.89
CA LEU A 47 -2.91 7.68 -2.86
C LEU A 47 -1.49 8.27 -2.75
N GLN A 48 -1.21 9.32 -3.53
CA GLN A 48 0.08 10.01 -3.49
C GLN A 48 0.34 10.65 -2.13
N GLY A 49 -0.67 11.32 -1.55
CA GLY A 49 -0.58 11.92 -0.23
C GLY A 49 -0.25 10.90 0.86
N GLU A 50 -0.87 9.72 0.82
CA GLU A 50 -0.63 8.67 1.81
C GLU A 50 0.78 8.06 1.67
N ILE A 51 1.25 7.83 0.45
CA ILE A 51 2.63 7.37 0.18
C ILE A 51 3.64 8.39 0.71
N LEU A 52 3.45 9.68 0.42
CA LEU A 52 4.38 10.74 0.84
C LEU A 52 4.40 10.87 2.36
N LYS A 53 3.24 10.84 3.00
CA LYS A 53 3.11 10.89 4.47
C LYS A 53 3.87 9.75 5.14
N ARG A 54 3.71 8.51 4.65
CA ARG A 54 4.45 7.34 5.16
C ARG A 54 5.95 7.48 4.94
N PHE A 55 6.36 7.91 3.75
CA PHE A 55 7.78 8.14 3.44
C PHE A 55 8.42 9.16 4.39
N GLN A 56 7.72 10.27 4.68
CA GLN A 56 8.18 11.31 5.60
C GLN A 56 8.27 10.81 7.04
N ASN A 57 7.26 10.05 7.51
CA ASN A 57 7.26 9.46 8.84
C ASN A 57 8.44 8.50 9.05
N ASN A 58 8.80 7.73 8.02
CA ASN A 58 9.90 6.77 8.08
C ASN A 58 11.28 7.42 7.84
N ASN A 59 11.34 8.65 7.33
CA ASN A 59 12.58 9.37 7.02
C ASN A 59 12.54 10.86 7.46
N PRO A 60 12.42 11.14 8.77
CA PRO A 60 12.21 12.50 9.27
C PRO A 60 13.38 13.47 8.99
N THR A 61 14.59 12.97 8.74
CA THR A 61 15.82 13.78 8.63
C THR A 61 16.02 14.46 7.27
N GLN A 62 15.24 14.10 6.23
CA GLN A 62 15.42 14.65 4.87
C GLN A 62 14.73 16.01 4.63
N ILE A 63 14.07 16.60 5.63
CA ILE A 63 13.27 17.84 5.43
C ILE A 63 14.04 19.14 5.75
N ILE A 64 15.33 19.08 6.09
CA ILE A 64 16.17 20.30 6.10
C ILE A 64 16.88 20.46 4.75
N GLN A 65 16.13 20.84 3.71
CA GLN A 65 16.55 21.73 2.60
C GLN A 65 15.57 21.64 1.43
N LEU A 66 14.71 22.65 1.34
CA LEU A 66 14.33 23.33 0.09
C LEU A 66 14.38 24.83 0.36
#